data_AF-A0AAE8NG95-F1
#
_entry.id   AF-A0AAE8NG95-F1
#
_cell.length_a   1.000
_cell.length_b   1.000
_cell.length_c   1.000
_cell.angle_alpha   90.00
_cell.angle_beta   90.00
_cell.angle_gamma   90.00
#
_symmetry.space_group_name_H-M   'P 1'
#
loop_
_entity.id
_entity.type
_entity.pdbx_description
1 polymer ?
#
loop_
_entity_poly.entity_id
_entity_poly.type
_entity_poly.pdbx_seq_one_letter_code
_entity_poly.pdbx_strand_id
1 'polypeptide(L)'
;MGHDLLGASDSARDLSGKGYLTVLALPDYLYFDFPYTLNPRERGYYWGSHATDEYKVFSLAPENLPQNAEVMGDRDGNPFEVTGTGPAPRIEGMQGQAWGEVMRNDTFLEYMAYPRLLALAERAWHRADWELPYAAGVRFKRGDTHHVDTAALQRDWAGFATLLTQRELPKLDRAGVGYRKPTFTLTNP
;
A
#
# COMPACT_ATOMS: atom_id res chain seq x y z
N MET A 1 -0.12 18.10 -16.33
CA MET A 1 0.12 16.67 -16.61
C MET A 1 0.38 16.02 -15.27
N GLY A 2 -0.64 15.37 -14.70
CA GLY A 2 -0.52 14.68 -13.42
C GLY A 2 0.17 13.34 -13.67
N HIS A 3 1.39 13.20 -13.15
CA HIS A 3 1.98 11.90 -12.93
C HIS A 3 1.44 11.38 -11.60
N ASP A 4 1.37 10.06 -11.44
CA ASP A 4 1.39 9.47 -10.11
C ASP A 4 2.60 10.01 -9.34
N LEU A 5 2.59 9.90 -8.01
CA LEU A 5 3.53 10.55 -7.09
C LEU A 5 4.99 10.61 -7.58
N LEU A 6 5.45 9.60 -8.36
CA LEU A 6 6.79 9.55 -8.96
C LEU A 6 6.88 8.95 -10.40
N GLY A 7 5.80 8.84 -11.18
CA GLY A 7 5.87 8.23 -12.53
C GLY A 7 5.87 6.68 -12.55
N ALA A 8 5.39 6.02 -11.50
CA ALA A 8 5.50 4.57 -11.30
C ALA A 8 4.71 3.76 -12.33
N SER A 9 3.49 4.17 -12.69
CA SER A 9 2.65 3.54 -13.70
C SER A 9 3.34 3.54 -15.06
N ASP A 10 3.88 4.69 -15.48
CA ASP A 10 4.61 4.81 -16.74
C ASP A 10 5.92 4.01 -16.70
N SER A 11 6.65 4.05 -15.59
CA SER A 11 7.90 3.32 -15.42
C SER A 11 7.70 1.79 -15.44
N ALA A 12 6.67 1.29 -14.76
CA ALA A 12 6.33 -0.12 -14.75
C ALA A 12 5.92 -0.62 -16.15
N ARG A 13 5.19 0.20 -16.90
CA ARG A 13 4.86 -0.07 -18.30
C ARG A 13 6.11 -0.08 -19.18
N ASP A 14 6.97 0.92 -19.07
CA ASP A 14 8.17 1.03 -19.91
C ASP A 14 9.15 -0.13 -19.65
N LEU A 15 9.32 -0.53 -18.39
CA LEU A 15 10.17 -1.67 -18.03
C LEU A 15 9.57 -2.99 -18.51
N SER A 16 8.28 -3.23 -18.26
CA SER A 16 7.63 -4.45 -18.72
C SER A 16 7.56 -4.54 -20.25
N GLY A 17 7.34 -3.43 -20.95
CA GLY A 17 7.38 -3.34 -22.41
C GLY A 17 8.75 -3.63 -23.03
N LYS A 18 9.83 -3.49 -22.25
CA LYS A 18 11.19 -3.92 -22.62
C LYS A 18 11.49 -5.39 -22.28
N GLY A 19 10.52 -6.12 -21.73
CA GLY A 19 10.65 -7.53 -21.37
C GLY A 19 11.23 -7.81 -19.98
N TYR A 20 11.37 -6.80 -19.12
CA TYR A 20 11.78 -7.03 -17.74
C TYR A 20 10.64 -7.66 -16.92
N LEU A 21 11.02 -8.57 -16.00
CA LEU A 21 10.12 -9.10 -14.99
C LEU A 21 10.01 -8.09 -13.85
N THR A 22 9.02 -7.21 -13.92
CA THR A 22 8.87 -6.10 -12.98
C THR A 22 8.34 -6.58 -11.62
N VAL A 23 9.13 -6.39 -10.56
CA VAL A 23 8.67 -6.53 -9.16
C VAL A 23 8.46 -5.14 -8.58
N LEU A 24 7.26 -4.87 -8.07
CA LEU A 24 6.92 -3.57 -7.48
C LEU A 24 7.59 -3.40 -6.11
N ALA A 25 8.30 -2.28 -5.95
CA ALA A 25 8.93 -1.85 -4.70
C ALA A 25 8.65 -0.36 -4.48
N LEU A 26 7.37 0.02 -4.49
CA LEU A 26 6.92 1.41 -4.46
C LEU A 26 7.16 2.02 -3.07
N PRO A 27 7.98 3.08 -2.92
CA PRO A 27 8.31 3.62 -1.60
C PRO A 27 7.10 4.21 -0.87
N ASP A 28 6.15 4.76 -1.60
CA ASP A 28 4.94 5.35 -1.04
C ASP A 28 3.94 4.34 -0.46
N TYR A 29 4.14 3.04 -0.68
CA TYR A 29 3.32 1.95 -0.14
C TYR A 29 4.11 0.85 0.58
N LEU A 30 5.29 0.48 0.07
CA LEU A 30 5.97 -0.78 0.39
C LEU A 30 7.29 -0.59 1.14
N TYR A 31 7.61 0.62 1.58
CA TYR A 31 8.78 0.88 2.41
C TYR A 31 8.38 0.88 3.87
N PHE A 32 8.78 -0.17 4.57
CA PHE A 32 8.46 -0.41 5.97
C PHE A 32 9.47 0.22 6.94
N ASP A 33 10.42 1.01 6.45
CA ASP A 33 11.15 1.98 7.25
C ASP A 33 10.41 3.32 7.38
N PHE A 34 9.27 3.50 6.67
CA PHE A 34 8.42 4.69 6.80
C PHE A 34 7.44 4.58 7.99
N PRO A 35 7.09 5.70 8.63
CA PRO A 35 6.20 5.71 9.79
C PRO A 35 4.81 5.19 9.44
N TYR A 36 4.14 4.59 10.42
CA TYR A 36 2.73 4.20 10.28
C TYR A 36 1.80 5.42 10.25
N THR A 37 2.14 6.49 10.98
CA THR A 37 1.28 7.66 11.15
C THR A 37 2.05 8.97 11.05
N LEU A 38 1.34 10.08 10.87
CA LEU A 38 1.91 11.43 10.84
C LEU A 38 2.40 11.94 12.21
N ASN A 39 2.37 11.10 13.25
CA ASN A 39 2.79 11.51 14.59
C ASN A 39 4.31 11.77 14.60
N PRO A 40 4.78 12.94 15.07
CA PRO A 40 6.21 13.24 15.11
C PRO A 40 7.04 12.34 16.04
N ARG A 41 6.37 11.55 16.90
CA ARG A 41 7.00 10.52 17.73
C ARG A 41 7.05 9.15 17.07
N GLU A 42 6.39 8.97 15.93
CA GLU A 42 6.45 7.74 15.15
C GLU A 42 7.85 7.59 14.54
N ARG A 43 8.39 6.37 14.57
CA ARG A 43 9.70 6.07 14.00
C ARG A 43 9.59 5.97 12.48
N GLY A 44 10.61 6.46 11.78
CA GLY A 44 10.79 6.17 10.35
C GLY A 44 11.43 7.31 9.59
N TYR A 45 12.00 6.99 8.42
CA TYR A 45 12.21 8.01 7.38
C TYR A 45 10.90 8.27 6.65
N TYR A 46 10.83 9.32 5.83
CA TYR A 46 9.54 9.74 5.28
C TYR A 46 9.67 10.47 3.94
N TRP A 47 10.75 10.19 3.21
CA TRP A 47 11.03 10.89 1.96
C TRP A 47 10.01 10.56 0.86
N GLY A 48 9.49 9.32 0.83
CA GLY A 48 8.48 8.87 -0.15
C GLY A 48 7.05 8.85 0.39
N SER A 49 6.85 8.66 1.70
CA SER A 49 5.54 8.78 2.36
C SER A 49 5.67 9.24 3.80
N HIS A 50 4.73 10.07 4.27
CA HIS A 50 4.64 10.46 5.68
C HIS A 50 3.85 9.50 6.57
N ALA A 51 3.07 8.58 5.99
CA ALA A 51 2.28 7.60 6.73
C ALA A 51 1.99 6.39 5.84
N THR A 52 2.39 5.20 6.28
CA THR A 52 2.23 3.93 5.59
C THR A 52 1.73 2.88 6.59
N ASP A 53 0.46 3.00 6.95
CA ASP A 53 -0.21 2.05 7.85
C ASP A 53 -0.68 0.79 7.11
N GLU A 54 -1.28 -0.12 7.85
CA GLU A 54 -1.81 -1.38 7.34
C GLU A 54 -2.86 -1.16 6.25
N TYR A 55 -3.75 -0.16 6.43
CA TYR A 55 -4.78 0.18 5.44
C TYR A 55 -4.15 0.63 4.14
N LYS A 56 -3.11 1.47 4.20
CA LYS A 56 -2.43 1.95 3.00
C LYS A 56 -1.78 0.83 2.21
N VAL A 57 -1.08 -0.07 2.88
CA VAL A 57 -0.50 -1.25 2.21
C VAL A 57 -1.60 -2.12 1.61
N PHE A 58 -2.68 -2.36 2.37
CA PHE A 58 -3.81 -3.16 1.93
C PHE A 58 -4.51 -2.57 0.69
N SER A 59 -4.67 -1.25 0.64
CA SER A 59 -5.44 -0.58 -0.41
C SER A 59 -4.68 -0.41 -1.73
N LEU A 60 -3.41 -0.81 -1.80
CA LEU A 60 -2.62 -0.78 -3.03
C LEU A 60 -3.24 -1.72 -4.06
N ALA A 61 -3.45 -1.25 -5.28
CA ALA A 61 -3.78 -2.08 -6.44
C ALA A 61 -2.54 -2.23 -7.34
N PRO A 62 -1.75 -3.32 -7.21
CA PRO A 62 -0.49 -3.49 -7.91
C PRO A 62 -0.64 -3.62 -9.44
N GLU A 63 -1.70 -4.25 -9.93
CA GLU A 63 -1.90 -4.46 -11.37
C GLU A 63 -2.55 -3.27 -12.09
N ASN A 64 -3.06 -2.28 -11.34
CA ASN A 64 -3.66 -1.07 -11.89
C ASN A 64 -3.19 0.17 -11.12
N LEU A 65 -1.90 0.50 -11.28
CA LEU A 65 -1.25 1.60 -10.57
C LEU A 65 -2.00 2.94 -10.66
N PRO A 66 -2.59 3.36 -11.80
CA PRO A 66 -3.39 4.57 -11.89
C PRO A 66 -4.55 4.65 -10.88
N GLN A 67 -5.22 3.53 -10.57
CA GLN A 67 -6.41 3.57 -9.71
C GLN A 67 -6.12 4.06 -8.29
N ASN A 68 -4.88 3.89 -7.83
CA ASN A 68 -4.46 4.30 -6.50
C ASN A 68 -4.66 5.81 -6.25
N ALA A 69 -4.73 6.61 -7.31
CA ALA A 69 -5.00 8.06 -7.26
C ALA A 69 -6.42 8.42 -6.81
N GLU A 70 -7.38 7.49 -6.88
CA GLU A 70 -8.72 7.66 -6.29
C GLU A 70 -8.76 7.29 -4.80
N VAL A 71 -7.85 6.43 -4.36
CA VAL A 71 -7.88 5.83 -3.02
C VAL A 71 -7.00 6.61 -2.04
N MET A 72 -5.79 6.97 -2.45
CA MET A 72 -4.79 7.60 -1.61
C MET A 72 -4.39 8.98 -2.13
N GLY A 73 -3.92 9.82 -1.20
CA GLY A 73 -3.29 11.08 -1.53
C GLY A 73 -1.80 10.90 -1.81
N ASP A 74 -1.18 11.98 -2.27
CA ASP A 74 0.26 12.06 -2.39
C ASP A 74 0.95 12.04 -1.01
N ARG A 75 2.27 12.25 -0.99
CA ARG A 75 3.09 12.24 0.22
C ARG A 75 2.56 13.21 1.28
N ASP A 76 2.09 14.37 0.84
CA ASP A 76 1.57 15.45 1.69
C ASP A 76 0.04 15.33 1.90
N GLY A 77 -0.56 14.26 1.40
CA GLY A 77 -1.99 13.95 1.53
C GLY A 77 -2.88 14.62 0.48
N ASN A 78 -2.32 15.32 -0.50
CA ASN A 78 -3.11 16.02 -1.53
C ASN A 78 -3.62 15.03 -2.59
N PRO A 79 -4.81 15.26 -3.18
CA PRO A 79 -5.23 14.52 -4.37
C PRO A 79 -4.25 14.74 -5.54
N PHE A 80 -3.92 13.67 -6.24
CA PHE A 80 -3.15 13.70 -7.50
C PHE A 80 -3.95 13.02 -8.60
N GLU A 81 -3.49 13.14 -9.84
CA GLU A 81 -4.16 12.61 -11.01
C GLU A 81 -3.22 11.69 -11.79
N VAL A 82 -3.76 10.57 -12.27
CA VAL A 82 -3.03 9.61 -13.10
C VAL A 82 -3.95 9.13 -14.20
N THR A 83 -3.42 9.05 -15.42
CA THR A 83 -4.13 8.43 -16.54
C THR A 83 -3.35 7.22 -17.00
N GLY A 84 -4.01 6.08 -17.18
CA GLY A 84 -3.38 4.90 -17.76
C GLY A 84 -2.91 5.22 -19.18
N THR A 85 -1.61 5.13 -19.46
CA THR A 85 -1.04 5.34 -20.80
C THR A 85 -0.61 4.03 -21.41
N GLY A 86 -0.89 3.79 -22.70
CA GLY A 86 -0.36 2.63 -23.42
C GLY A 86 -0.87 1.26 -22.93
N PRO A 87 -0.14 0.16 -23.24
CA PRO A 87 -0.51 -1.19 -22.82
C PRO A 87 -0.41 -1.38 -21.30
N ALA A 88 -1.19 -2.32 -20.76
CA ALA A 88 -1.11 -2.73 -19.35
C ALA A 88 0.32 -3.21 -19.02
N PRO A 89 0.91 -2.77 -17.88
CA PRO A 89 2.20 -3.26 -17.46
C PRO A 89 2.11 -4.74 -17.05
N ARG A 90 3.13 -5.53 -17.40
CA ARG A 90 3.29 -6.88 -16.85
C ARG A 90 4.01 -6.78 -15.50
N ILE A 91 3.30 -7.08 -14.42
CA ILE A 91 3.83 -7.12 -13.05
C ILE A 91 4.05 -8.59 -12.65
N GLU A 92 5.26 -8.94 -12.25
CA GLU A 92 5.61 -10.29 -11.80
C GLU A 92 5.29 -10.49 -10.30
N GLY A 93 5.35 -9.42 -9.53
CA GLY A 93 5.03 -9.47 -8.11
C GLY A 93 5.27 -8.14 -7.41
N MET A 94 5.24 -8.17 -6.09
CA MET A 94 5.50 -7.01 -5.22
C MET A 94 6.35 -7.41 -4.02
N GLN A 95 7.10 -6.46 -3.47
CA GLN A 95 8.01 -6.69 -2.36
C GLN A 95 7.93 -5.52 -1.37
N GLY A 96 7.92 -5.86 -0.07
CA GLY A 96 8.09 -4.89 1.02
C GLY A 96 9.55 -4.74 1.40
N GLN A 97 9.98 -3.52 1.72
CA GLN A 97 11.37 -3.18 2.01
C GLN A 97 11.54 -2.76 3.46
N ALA A 98 12.59 -3.23 4.12
CA ALA A 98 12.92 -2.84 5.48
C ALA A 98 14.36 -2.28 5.53
N TRP A 99 14.49 -0.97 5.38
CA TRP A 99 15.79 -0.28 5.38
C TRP A 99 16.30 0.01 6.80
N GLY A 100 17.49 -0.51 7.12
CA GLY A 100 17.97 -0.66 8.50
C GLY A 100 18.43 0.61 9.23
N GLU A 101 18.46 1.78 8.60
CA GLU A 101 19.05 3.02 9.14
C GLU A 101 18.46 3.39 10.51
N VAL A 102 17.16 3.18 10.67
CA VAL A 102 16.40 3.51 11.89
C VAL A 102 15.91 2.27 12.65
N MET A 103 16.22 1.05 12.20
CA MET A 103 15.81 -0.23 12.81
C MET A 103 17.02 -0.95 13.40
N ARG A 104 17.64 -0.34 14.42
CA ARG A 104 18.94 -0.76 14.99
C ARG A 104 18.90 -2.07 15.81
N ASN A 105 17.72 -2.65 16.00
CA ASN A 105 17.53 -3.92 16.71
C ASN A 105 16.25 -4.61 16.20
N ASP A 106 16.12 -5.89 16.55
CA ASP A 106 15.02 -6.73 16.11
C ASP A 106 13.66 -6.18 16.56
N THR A 107 13.56 -5.62 17.78
CA THR A 107 12.32 -5.00 18.26
C THR A 107 11.86 -3.84 17.37
N PHE A 108 12.78 -3.01 16.88
CA PHE A 108 12.41 -1.93 15.95
C PHE A 108 12.09 -2.47 14.56
N LEU A 109 12.77 -3.51 14.08
CA LEU A 109 12.40 -4.17 12.83
C LEU A 109 10.98 -4.74 12.91
N GLU A 110 10.67 -5.46 13.98
CA GLU A 110 9.36 -6.07 14.21
C GLU A 110 8.26 -5.02 14.34
N TYR A 111 8.50 -3.95 15.10
CA TYR A 111 7.57 -2.83 15.24
C TYR A 111 7.25 -2.19 13.88
N MET A 112 8.29 -1.98 13.06
CA MET A 112 8.18 -1.30 11.78
C MET A 112 7.58 -2.21 10.70
N ALA A 113 7.85 -3.52 10.70
CA ALA A 113 7.34 -4.45 9.71
C ALA A 113 5.93 -4.97 10.03
N TYR A 114 5.63 -5.26 11.30
CA TYR A 114 4.36 -5.84 11.72
C TYR A 114 3.45 -4.80 12.38
N PRO A 115 2.14 -4.80 12.05
CA PRO A 115 1.44 -5.85 11.30
C PRO A 115 1.22 -5.58 9.81
N ARG A 116 1.68 -4.45 9.25
CA ARG A 116 1.45 -4.13 7.82
C ARG A 116 2.04 -5.13 6.83
N LEU A 117 3.02 -5.95 7.25
CA LEU A 117 3.50 -7.10 6.49
C LEU A 117 2.37 -8.10 6.15
N LEU A 118 1.35 -8.25 7.01
CA LEU A 118 0.19 -9.10 6.72
C LEU A 118 -0.68 -8.50 5.61
N ALA A 119 -0.80 -7.17 5.55
CA ALA A 119 -1.51 -6.49 4.47
C ALA A 119 -0.76 -6.62 3.13
N LEU A 120 0.58 -6.57 3.17
CA LEU A 120 1.41 -6.90 2.00
C LEU A 120 1.19 -8.35 1.55
N ALA A 121 1.20 -9.31 2.48
CA ALA A 121 0.99 -10.71 2.17
C ALA A 121 -0.39 -10.94 1.51
N GLU A 122 -1.43 -10.29 2.00
CA GLU A 122 -2.77 -10.32 1.41
C GLU A 122 -2.75 -9.80 -0.03
N ARG A 123 -2.25 -8.58 -0.25
CA ARG A 123 -2.26 -7.97 -1.60
C ARG A 123 -1.35 -8.67 -2.59
N ALA A 124 -0.26 -9.28 -2.12
CA ALA A 124 0.63 -10.07 -2.97
C ALA A 124 0.03 -11.41 -3.40
N TRP A 125 -0.92 -11.94 -2.62
CA TRP A 125 -1.52 -13.26 -2.85
C TRP A 125 -2.90 -13.18 -3.51
N HIS A 126 -3.71 -12.20 -3.13
CA HIS A 126 -5.10 -12.08 -3.50
C HIS A 126 -5.38 -10.78 -4.26
N ARG A 127 -6.01 -10.92 -5.41
CA ARG A 127 -6.60 -9.80 -6.16
C ARG A 127 -8.05 -9.60 -5.69
N ALA A 128 -8.33 -8.45 -5.08
CA ALA A 128 -9.66 -8.12 -4.56
C ALA A 128 -10.61 -7.60 -5.65
N ASP A 129 -11.92 -7.68 -5.39
CA ASP A 129 -12.96 -7.28 -6.35
C ASP A 129 -12.92 -5.77 -6.70
N TRP A 130 -12.41 -4.94 -5.79
CA TRP A 130 -12.24 -3.49 -6.01
C TRP A 130 -10.97 -3.15 -6.81
N GLU A 131 -10.13 -4.14 -7.14
CA GLU A 131 -8.98 -3.97 -8.05
C GLU A 131 -9.41 -4.06 -9.51
N LEU A 132 -9.68 -2.89 -10.09
CA LEU A 132 -10.14 -2.78 -11.46
C LEU A 132 -9.09 -3.32 -12.43
N PRO A 133 -9.51 -4.00 -13.51
CA PRO A 133 -8.59 -4.29 -14.60
C PRO A 133 -8.02 -2.98 -15.18
N TYR A 134 -6.73 -2.99 -15.49
CA TYR A 134 -6.09 -1.85 -16.15
C TYR A 134 -6.77 -1.53 -17.48
N ALA A 135 -6.99 -0.25 -17.74
CA ALA A 135 -7.47 0.24 -19.03
C ALA A 135 -6.76 1.53 -19.43
N ALA A 136 -6.23 1.54 -20.65
CA ALA A 136 -5.59 2.71 -21.23
C ALA A 136 -6.60 3.86 -21.42
N GLY A 137 -6.16 5.09 -21.22
CA GLY A 137 -6.96 6.30 -21.35
C GLY A 137 -7.89 6.59 -20.17
N VAL A 138 -7.99 5.69 -19.18
CA VAL A 138 -8.79 5.93 -17.97
C VAL A 138 -8.02 6.82 -17.00
N ARG A 139 -8.65 7.91 -16.59
CA ARG A 139 -8.13 8.90 -15.65
C ARG A 139 -8.67 8.63 -14.26
N PHE A 140 -7.81 8.74 -13.25
CA PHE A 140 -8.13 8.56 -11.83
C PHE A 140 -7.66 9.78 -11.04
N LYS A 141 -8.54 10.33 -10.21
CA LYS A 141 -8.26 11.44 -9.29
C LYS A 141 -9.28 11.49 -8.16
N ARG A 142 -8.80 11.35 -6.92
CA ARG A 142 -9.63 11.41 -5.72
C ARG A 142 -10.41 12.72 -5.63
N GLY A 143 -11.71 12.61 -5.40
CA GLY A 143 -12.63 13.76 -5.30
C GLY A 143 -13.09 14.33 -6.65
N ASP A 144 -12.71 13.70 -7.77
CA ASP A 144 -13.11 14.10 -9.12
C ASP A 144 -13.68 12.89 -9.90
N THR A 145 -12.94 11.79 -9.95
CA THR A 145 -13.40 10.52 -10.54
C THR A 145 -13.84 9.52 -9.46
N HIS A 146 -14.69 8.57 -9.86
CA HIS A 146 -15.34 7.60 -8.96
C HIS A 146 -15.45 6.21 -9.62
N HIS A 147 -14.34 5.72 -10.18
CA HIS A 147 -14.28 4.42 -10.84
C HIS A 147 -14.12 3.27 -9.84
N VAL A 148 -13.37 3.48 -8.76
CA VAL A 148 -13.11 2.47 -7.73
C VAL A 148 -14.31 2.33 -6.81
N ASP A 149 -14.79 1.10 -6.57
CA ASP A 149 -15.78 0.81 -5.53
C ASP A 149 -15.12 0.92 -4.14
N THR A 150 -15.02 2.16 -3.66
CA THR A 150 -14.45 2.47 -2.35
C THR A 150 -15.27 1.86 -1.21
N ALA A 151 -16.56 1.62 -1.40
CA ALA A 151 -17.38 0.95 -0.38
C ALA A 151 -17.04 -0.55 -0.29
N ALA A 152 -16.77 -1.22 -1.40
CA ALA A 152 -16.23 -2.59 -1.40
C ALA A 152 -14.85 -2.64 -0.75
N LEU A 153 -13.95 -1.72 -1.08
CA LEU A 153 -12.65 -1.60 -0.42
C LEU A 153 -12.79 -1.44 1.10
N GLN A 154 -13.70 -0.57 1.58
CA GLN A 154 -13.91 -0.40 3.02
C GLN A 154 -14.47 -1.66 3.70
N ARG A 155 -15.39 -2.37 3.04
CA ARG A 155 -15.93 -3.64 3.58
C ARG A 155 -14.85 -4.71 3.69
N ASP A 156 -14.03 -4.84 2.64
CA ASP A 156 -12.93 -5.79 2.58
C ASP A 156 -11.87 -5.47 3.65
N TRP A 157 -11.48 -4.20 3.75
CA TRP A 157 -10.59 -3.72 4.82
C TRP A 157 -11.16 -4.01 6.22
N ALA A 158 -12.44 -3.77 6.46
CA ALA A 158 -13.07 -4.07 7.75
C ALA A 158 -13.00 -5.57 8.10
N GLY A 159 -13.20 -6.44 7.10
CA GLY A 159 -13.02 -7.88 7.23
C GLY A 159 -11.58 -8.26 7.58
N PHE A 160 -10.61 -7.74 6.81
CA PHE A 160 -9.19 -7.94 7.05
C PHE A 160 -8.76 -7.44 8.45
N ALA A 161 -9.14 -6.22 8.84
CA ALA A 161 -8.83 -5.62 10.13
C ALA A 161 -9.41 -6.42 11.30
N THR A 162 -10.62 -6.99 11.12
CA THR A 162 -11.24 -7.89 12.10
C THR A 162 -10.43 -9.17 12.25
N LEU A 163 -10.07 -9.83 11.15
CA LEU A 163 -9.25 -11.05 11.16
C LEU A 163 -7.86 -10.79 11.74
N LEU A 164 -7.23 -9.68 11.35
CA LEU A 164 -5.96 -9.24 11.88
C LEU A 164 -6.03 -9.17 13.40
N THR A 165 -6.98 -8.41 13.93
CA THR A 165 -7.11 -8.14 15.37
C THR A 165 -7.52 -9.36 16.17
N GLN A 166 -8.53 -10.10 15.71
CA GLN A 166 -9.13 -11.20 16.47
C GLN A 166 -8.39 -12.52 16.32
N ARG A 167 -7.60 -12.69 15.25
CA ARG A 167 -7.00 -14.00 14.90
C ARG A 167 -5.49 -13.95 14.68
N GLU A 168 -4.97 -12.98 13.92
CA GLU A 168 -3.55 -12.97 13.54
C GLU A 168 -2.65 -12.31 14.59
N LEU A 169 -3.05 -11.20 15.18
CA LEU A 169 -2.29 -10.54 16.25
C LEU A 169 -2.07 -11.45 17.48
N PRO A 170 -3.06 -12.23 17.96
CA PRO A 170 -2.82 -13.21 19.01
C PRO A 170 -1.82 -14.32 18.64
N LYS A 171 -1.60 -14.59 17.35
CA LYS A 171 -0.53 -15.51 16.92
C LYS A 171 0.83 -14.82 17.01
N LEU A 172 0.93 -13.55 16.61
CA LEU A 172 2.15 -12.75 16.75
C LEU A 172 2.54 -12.58 18.23
N ASP A 173 1.57 -12.32 19.11
CA ASP A 173 1.80 -12.25 20.56
C ASP A 173 2.36 -13.58 21.09
N ARG A 174 1.77 -14.73 20.70
CA ARG A 174 2.27 -16.06 21.09
C ARG A 174 3.66 -16.38 20.53
N ALA A 175 4.01 -15.82 19.37
CA ALA A 175 5.32 -15.95 18.77
C ALA A 175 6.37 -14.99 19.36
N GLY A 176 5.97 -14.06 20.24
CA GLY A 176 6.86 -13.08 20.85
C GLY A 176 7.27 -11.93 19.92
N VAL A 177 6.53 -11.68 18.83
CA VAL A 177 6.84 -10.61 17.86
C VAL A 177 6.41 -9.25 18.43
N GLY A 178 7.35 -8.31 18.50
CA GLY A 178 7.14 -6.93 18.97
C GLY A 178 6.42 -6.01 17.98
N TYR A 179 5.26 -6.44 17.44
CA TYR A 179 4.51 -5.68 16.44
C TYR A 179 3.94 -4.36 16.97
N ARG A 180 3.76 -3.37 16.09
CA ARG A 180 3.09 -2.11 16.43
C ARG A 180 1.61 -2.36 16.72
N LYS A 181 1.12 -1.99 17.90
CA LYS A 181 -0.31 -2.11 18.21
C LYS A 181 -1.12 -1.20 17.26
N PRO A 182 -2.12 -1.73 16.53
CA PRO A 182 -2.90 -0.93 15.61
C PRO A 182 -3.65 0.20 16.30
N THR A 183 -3.81 1.31 15.58
CA THR A 183 -4.51 2.51 16.06
C THR A 183 -5.90 2.69 15.44
N PHE A 184 -6.31 1.82 14.51
CA PHE A 184 -7.66 1.83 13.98
C PHE A 184 -8.64 1.20 14.98
N THR A 185 -9.83 1.77 15.06
CA THR A 185 -10.92 1.23 15.89
C THR A 185 -11.80 0.36 15.01
N LEU A 186 -12.03 -0.89 15.41
CA LEU A 186 -13.09 -1.69 14.83
C LEU A 186 -14.43 -1.08 15.26
N THR A 187 -15.18 -0.49 14.33
CA THR A 187 -16.62 -0.33 14.55
C THR A 187 -17.23 -1.71 14.35
N ASN A 188 -17.56 -2.40 15.44
CA ASN A 188 -18.35 -3.62 15.36
C ASN A 188 -19.62 -3.34 14.54
N PRO A 189 -20.06 -4.29 13.68
CA PRO A 189 -21.34 -4.18 13.00
C PRO A 189 -22.52 -4.11 13.99
#